data_AF-A0A658K604-F1
#
_entry.id   AF-A0A658K604-F1
#
_cell.length_a   1.000
_cell.length_b   1.000
_cell.length_c   1.000
_cell.angle_alpha   90.00
_cell.angle_beta   90.00
_cell.angle_gamma   90.00
#
_symmetry.space_group_name_H-M   'P 1'
#
loop_
_entity.id
_entity.type
_entity.pdbx_description
1 polymer ?
#
loop_
_entity_poly.entity_id
_entity_poly.type
_entity_poly.pdbx_seq_one_letter_code
_entity_poly.pdbx_strand_id
1 'polypeptide(L)'
;MDHEVDGKTPGLSAEEEREIDENQPPRAAVLHETIRIQGDHELERSVAALWWSALAAGLTMGLSLMAMGLFKSRLEGIPGSHVISSLGYSAGFLAVILARQQLFTENTITAV
;
A
#
# COMPACT_ATOMS: atom_id res chain seq x y z
N MET A 1 -11.83 -32.15 42.30
CA MET A 1 -11.75 -30.88 43.06
C MET A 1 -10.91 -30.01 42.17
N ASP A 2 -11.59 -29.29 41.29
CA ASP A 2 -11.03 -28.81 40.04
C ASP A 2 -10.70 -27.34 40.25
N HIS A 3 -9.42 -27.02 40.38
CA HIS A 3 -8.95 -25.65 40.43
C HIS A 3 -8.76 -25.17 38.99
N GLU A 4 -9.77 -24.50 38.48
CA GLU A 4 -9.68 -23.66 37.28
C GLU A 4 -8.84 -22.43 37.64
N VAL A 5 -7.59 -22.41 37.19
CA VAL A 5 -6.68 -21.28 37.39
C VAL A 5 -7.09 -20.19 36.40
N ASP A 6 -7.91 -19.24 36.87
CA ASP A 6 -8.25 -18.02 36.15
C ASP A 6 -6.94 -17.26 35.86
N GLY A 7 -6.53 -17.25 34.59
CA GLY A 7 -5.26 -16.70 34.10
C GLY A 7 -5.20 -15.17 34.09
N LYS A 8 -5.81 -14.51 35.08
CA LYS A 8 -5.75 -13.06 35.23
C LYS A 8 -4.52 -12.67 36.05
N THR A 9 -3.68 -11.81 35.48
CA THR A 9 -2.56 -11.18 36.18
C THR A 9 -3.10 -10.44 37.41
N PRO A 10 -2.70 -10.80 38.65
CA PRO A 10 -3.21 -10.14 39.84
C PRO A 10 -2.71 -8.70 39.91
N GLY A 11 -3.63 -7.73 40.09
CA GLY A 11 -3.27 -6.35 40.45
C GLY A 11 -3.43 -5.27 39.37
N LEU A 12 -4.21 -5.52 38.31
CA LEU A 12 -4.57 -4.47 37.35
C LEU A 12 -5.46 -3.41 38.01
N SER A 13 -5.16 -2.14 37.78
CA SER A 13 -6.04 -1.02 38.12
C SER A 13 -7.24 -0.96 37.17
N ALA A 14 -8.33 -0.33 37.60
CA ALA A 14 -9.54 -0.20 36.77
C ALA A 14 -9.30 0.57 35.45
N GLU A 15 -8.23 1.38 35.40
CA GLU A 15 -7.82 2.08 34.18
C GLU A 15 -7.06 1.15 33.23
N GLU A 16 -6.18 0.29 33.77
CA GLU A 16 -5.46 -0.72 32.98
C GLU A 16 -6.41 -1.80 32.43
N GLU A 17 -7.46 -2.20 33.17
CA GLU A 17 -8.51 -3.10 32.64
C GLU A 17 -9.28 -2.48 31.47
N ARG A 18 -9.53 -1.16 31.50
CA ARG A 18 -10.16 -0.44 30.38
C ARG A 18 -9.24 -0.30 29.18
N GLU A 19 -7.98 0.04 29.39
CA GLU A 19 -7.00 0.11 28.30
C GLU A 19 -6.80 -1.25 27.62
N ILE A 20 -6.90 -2.36 28.36
CA ILE A 20 -6.82 -3.71 27.78
C ILE A 20 -8.08 -4.05 26.97
N ASP A 21 -9.27 -3.63 27.40
CA ASP A 21 -10.52 -3.82 26.66
C ASP A 21 -10.54 -2.98 25.36
N GLU A 22 -10.02 -1.75 25.42
CA GLU A 22 -9.95 -0.84 24.27
C GLU A 22 -8.82 -1.19 23.28
N ASN A 23 -7.67 -1.68 23.76
CA ASN A 23 -6.52 -2.04 22.93
C ASN A 23 -6.43 -3.53 22.58
N GLN A 24 -7.47 -4.32 22.89
CA GLN A 24 -7.52 -5.71 22.47
C GLN A 24 -7.50 -5.78 20.94
N PRO A 25 -6.59 -6.58 20.34
CA PRO A 25 -6.61 -6.80 18.90
C PRO A 25 -8.02 -7.24 18.49
N PRO A 26 -8.62 -6.63 17.45
CA PRO A 26 -9.96 -6.98 17.03
C PRO A 26 -10.04 -8.50 16.82
N ARG A 27 -11.11 -9.11 17.36
CA ARG A 27 -11.31 -10.57 17.27
C ARG A 27 -11.11 -11.01 15.83
N ALA A 28 -10.39 -12.11 15.60
CA ALA A 28 -10.02 -12.56 14.25
C ALA A 28 -11.20 -12.62 13.26
N ALA A 29 -12.42 -12.90 13.74
CA ALA A 29 -13.65 -12.87 12.95
C ALA A 29 -14.03 -11.46 12.46
N VAL A 30 -13.84 -10.42 13.28
CA VAL A 30 -14.10 -9.02 12.90
C VAL A 30 -13.07 -8.54 11.87
N LEU A 31 -11.80 -8.90 12.07
CA LEU A 31 -10.74 -8.60 11.10
C LEU A 31 -11.02 -9.29 9.75
N HIS A 32 -11.38 -10.57 9.78
CA HIS A 32 -11.75 -11.33 8.58
C HIS A 32 -12.97 -10.72 7.87
N GLU A 33 -14.02 -10.35 8.58
CA GLU A 33 -15.21 -9.76 7.96
C GLU A 33 -14.92 -8.34 7.41
N THR A 34 -14.07 -7.56 8.08
CA THR A 34 -13.62 -6.25 7.57
C THR A 34 -12.86 -6.39 6.25
N ILE A 35 -11.94 -7.36 6.19
CA ILE A 35 -11.17 -7.68 4.99
C ILE A 35 -12.10 -8.15 3.87
N ARG A 36 -13.04 -9.06 4.17
CA ARG A 36 -14.03 -9.57 3.21
C ARG A 36 -14.88 -8.46 2.62
N ILE A 37 -15.42 -7.56 3.45
CA ILE A 37 -16.25 -6.44 2.99
C ILE A 37 -15.44 -5.46 2.12
N GLN A 38 -14.20 -5.15 2.51
CA GLN A 38 -13.30 -4.33 1.70
C GLN A 38 -13.00 -4.99 0.35
N GLY A 39 -12.83 -6.30 0.34
CA GLY A 39 -12.64 -7.09 -0.87
C GLY A 39 -13.84 -7.09 -1.81
N ASP A 40 -15.04 -7.32 -1.28
CA ASP A 40 -16.27 -7.27 -2.08
C ASP A 40 -16.45 -5.88 -2.73
N HIS A 41 -16.16 -4.79 -1.99
CA HIS A 41 -16.19 -3.44 -2.54
C HIS A 41 -15.14 -3.17 -3.63
N GLU A 42 -13.93 -3.72 -3.50
CA GLU A 42 -12.89 -3.56 -4.54
C GLU A 42 -13.22 -4.40 -5.79
N LEU A 43 -13.83 -5.58 -5.60
CA LEU A 43 -14.32 -6.45 -6.68
C LEU A 43 -15.51 -5.85 -7.44
N GLU A 44 -16.36 -5.06 -6.77
CA GLU A 44 -17.48 -4.34 -7.38
C GLU A 44 -17.06 -3.10 -8.17
N ARG A 45 -15.76 -2.74 -8.22
CA ARG A 45 -15.31 -1.60 -9.03
C ARG A 45 -15.76 -1.77 -10.48
N SER A 46 -16.48 -0.77 -10.97
CA SER A 46 -16.92 -0.75 -12.36
C SER A 46 -15.74 -0.89 -13.32
N VAL A 47 -15.94 -1.67 -14.39
CA VAL A 47 -14.93 -1.89 -15.43
C VAL A 47 -14.38 -0.57 -16.00
N ALA A 48 -15.22 0.48 -16.06
CA ALA A 48 -14.80 1.81 -16.48
C ALA A 48 -13.80 2.46 -15.52
N ALA A 49 -13.99 2.30 -14.20
CA ALA A 49 -13.06 2.81 -13.21
C ALA A 49 -11.70 2.07 -13.25
N LEU A 50 -11.70 0.77 -13.53
CA LEU A 50 -10.47 0.00 -13.73
C LEU A 50 -9.73 0.45 -14.99
N TRP A 51 -10.46 0.68 -16.09
CA TRP A 51 -9.90 1.19 -17.34
C TRP A 51 -9.21 2.55 -17.16
N TRP A 52 -9.87 3.50 -16.47
CA TRP A 52 -9.26 4.80 -16.22
C TRP A 52 -8.05 4.73 -15.31
N SER A 53 -8.06 3.86 -14.29
CA SER A 53 -6.89 3.63 -13.46
C SER A 53 -5.72 3.02 -14.24
N ALA A 54 -5.98 2.03 -15.09
CA ALA A 54 -4.94 1.42 -15.92
C ALA A 54 -4.32 2.43 -16.89
N LEU A 55 -5.15 3.25 -17.55
CA LEU A 55 -4.66 4.31 -18.43
C LEU A 55 -3.81 5.33 -17.67
N ALA A 56 -4.31 5.82 -16.53
CA ALA A 56 -3.61 6.78 -15.71
C ALA A 56 -2.26 6.22 -15.24
N ALA A 57 -2.23 5.01 -14.68
CA ALA A 57 -1.01 4.35 -14.24
C ALA A 57 -0.02 4.12 -15.40
N GLY A 58 -0.51 3.72 -16.57
CA GLY A 58 0.31 3.52 -17.76
C GLY A 58 0.95 4.82 -18.25
N LEU A 59 0.19 5.92 -18.29
CA LEU A 59 0.71 7.24 -18.64
C LEU A 59 1.74 7.72 -17.61
N THR A 60 1.45 7.58 -16.32
CA THR A 60 2.36 8.01 -15.26
C THR A 60 3.66 7.21 -15.25
N MET A 61 3.60 5.89 -15.40
CA MET A 61 4.81 5.07 -15.55
C MET A 61 5.54 5.32 -16.87
N GLY A 62 4.81 5.72 -17.91
CA GLY A 62 5.39 6.17 -19.19
C GLY A 62 6.33 7.37 -19.02
N LEU A 63 6.09 8.26 -18.04
CA LEU A 63 7.01 9.37 -17.74
C LEU A 63 8.40 8.87 -17.35
N SER A 64 8.53 7.73 -16.68
CA SER A 64 9.83 7.13 -16.36
C SER A 64 10.61 6.81 -17.63
N LEU A 65 9.97 6.13 -18.60
CA LEU A 65 10.61 5.79 -19.88
C LEU A 65 10.97 7.04 -20.68
N MET A 66 10.08 8.04 -20.68
CA MET A 66 10.31 9.31 -21.38
C MET A 66 11.50 10.08 -20.76
N ALA A 67 11.59 10.16 -19.44
CA ALA A 67 12.70 10.81 -18.75
C ALA A 67 14.02 10.07 -19.00
N MET A 68 14.03 8.73 -18.90
CA MET A 68 15.22 7.93 -19.23
C MET A 68 15.65 8.12 -20.68
N GLY A 69 14.70 8.15 -21.63
CA GLY A 69 14.98 8.38 -23.05
C GLY A 69 15.57 9.77 -23.30
N LEU A 70 15.02 10.79 -22.64
CA LEU A 70 15.54 12.16 -22.72
C LEU A 70 16.97 12.23 -22.18
N PHE A 71 17.23 11.71 -20.98
CA PHE A 71 18.57 11.68 -20.39
C PHE A 71 19.56 10.91 -21.26
N LYS A 72 19.17 9.74 -21.76
CA LYS A 72 20.03 8.93 -22.65
C LYS A 72 20.38 9.69 -23.92
N SER A 73 19.43 10.41 -24.52
CA SER A 73 19.70 11.21 -25.73
C SER A 73 20.60 12.41 -25.48
N ARG A 74 20.56 13.00 -24.27
CA ARG A 74 21.31 14.22 -23.94
C ARG A 74 22.68 13.95 -23.33
N LEU A 75 22.87 12.78 -22.75
CA LEU A 75 24.11 12.37 -22.07
C LEU A 75 24.92 11.37 -22.92
N GLU A 76 24.57 11.21 -24.20
CA GLU A 76 25.29 10.32 -25.12
C GLU A 76 26.77 10.70 -25.18
N GLY A 77 27.66 9.71 -25.05
CA GLY A 77 29.11 9.91 -25.05
C GLY A 77 29.73 10.31 -23.70
N ILE A 78 28.93 10.56 -22.66
CA ILE A 78 29.45 10.90 -21.32
C ILE A 78 29.71 9.64 -20.48
N PRO A 79 30.88 9.51 -19.84
CA PRO A 79 31.13 8.45 -18.86
C PRO A 79 30.09 8.49 -17.72
N GLY A 80 29.38 7.40 -17.49
CA GLY A 80 28.33 7.33 -16.47
C GLY A 80 26.93 7.77 -16.95
N SER A 81 26.74 8.03 -18.25
CA SER A 81 25.43 8.38 -18.81
C SER A 81 24.33 7.38 -18.44
N HIS A 82 24.67 6.09 -18.35
CA HIS A 82 23.72 5.04 -17.94
C HIS A 82 23.21 5.27 -16.51
N VAL A 83 24.09 5.53 -15.55
CA VAL A 83 23.73 5.75 -14.14
C VAL A 83 22.82 6.96 -13.99
N ILE A 84 23.16 8.06 -14.67
CA ILE A 84 22.35 9.29 -14.64
C ILE A 84 21.00 9.05 -15.35
N SER A 85 21.01 8.34 -16.48
CA SER A 85 19.78 8.01 -17.20
C SER A 85 18.87 7.13 -16.36
N SER A 86 19.40 6.20 -15.55
CA SER A 86 18.62 5.37 -14.63
C SER A 86 17.86 6.18 -13.58
N LEU A 87 18.32 7.40 -13.23
CA LEU A 87 17.53 8.31 -12.38
C LEU A 87 16.22 8.75 -13.05
N GLY A 88 16.11 8.67 -14.38
CA GLY A 88 14.84 8.89 -15.07
C GLY A 88 13.75 7.90 -14.65
N TYR A 89 14.11 6.70 -14.17
CA TYR A 89 13.15 5.71 -13.70
C TYR A 89 12.31 6.23 -12.52
N SER A 90 12.89 7.02 -11.63
CA SER A 90 12.17 7.55 -10.46
C SER A 90 11.18 8.67 -10.81
N ALA A 91 11.26 9.25 -12.02
CA ALA A 91 10.38 10.35 -12.44
C ALA A 91 8.89 9.93 -12.46
N GLY A 92 8.57 8.73 -12.94
CA GLY A 92 7.21 8.20 -12.92
C GLY A 92 6.72 7.95 -11.49
N PHE A 93 7.56 7.41 -10.60
CA PHE A 93 7.20 7.24 -9.19
C PHE A 93 6.96 8.58 -8.48
N LEU A 94 7.77 9.60 -8.78
CA LEU A 94 7.54 10.95 -8.27
C LEU A 94 6.18 11.48 -8.74
N ALA A 95 5.86 11.28 -10.02
CA ALA A 95 4.57 11.69 -10.58
C ALA A 95 3.39 10.94 -9.94
N VAL A 96 3.53 9.64 -9.65
CA VAL A 96 2.53 8.85 -8.90
C VAL A 96 2.28 9.45 -7.52
N ILE A 97 3.35 9.72 -6.76
CA ILE A 97 3.26 10.28 -5.40
C ILE A 97 2.60 11.66 -5.43
N LEU A 98 3.04 12.53 -6.34
CA LEU A 98 2.48 13.88 -6.49
C LEU A 98 1.00 13.85 -6.90
N ALA A 99 0.62 12.90 -7.75
CA ALA A 99 -0.77 12.71 -8.18
C ALA A 99 -1.63 11.96 -7.15
N ARG A 100 -1.03 11.48 -6.04
CA ARG A 100 -1.67 10.59 -5.06
C ARG A 100 -2.34 9.37 -5.71
N GLN A 101 -1.71 8.84 -6.75
CA GLN A 101 -2.21 7.68 -7.47
C GLN A 101 -1.84 6.42 -6.71
N GLN A 102 -2.85 5.59 -6.38
CA GLN A 102 -2.61 4.25 -5.86
C GLN A 102 -2.24 3.32 -7.01
N LEU A 103 -1.02 2.79 -6.97
CA LEU A 103 -0.59 1.75 -7.88
C LEU A 103 -1.10 0.39 -7.41
N PHE A 104 -1.32 -0.53 -8.35
CA PHE A 104 -1.67 -1.92 -8.04
C PHE A 104 -0.68 -2.62 -7.09
N THR A 105 0.58 -2.13 -7.02
CA THR A 105 1.61 -2.63 -6.10
C THR A 105 1.43 -2.16 -4.65
N GLU A 106 0.68 -1.08 -4.41
CA GLU A 106 0.39 -0.56 -3.07
C GLU A 106 -0.83 -1.28 -2.47
N ASN A 107 -1.84 -1.58 -3.29
CA ASN A 107 -3.04 -2.28 -2.84
C ASN A 107 -2.81 -3.79 -2.56
N THR A 108 -1.59 -4.32 -2.75
CA THR A 108 -1.27 -5.72 -2.40
C THR A 108 -1.00 -5.90 -0.89
N ILE A 109 -0.67 -4.83 -0.16
CA ILE A 109 -0.40 -4.90 1.29
C ILE A 109 -1.69 -4.82 2.11
N THR A 110 -2.73 -4.22 1.55
CA THR A 110 -4.10 -4.35 2.06
C THR A 110 -4.56 -5.75 1.69
N ALA A 111 -4.27 -6.73 2.56
CA ALA A 111 -4.76 -8.09 2.38
C ALA A 111 -6.27 -8.04 2.22
N VAL A 112 -6.73 -8.44 1.02
CA VAL A 112 -8.09 -8.82 0.68
C VAL A 112 -8.31 -10.28 1.08
#